data_AF-A0A7V9NIT6-F1
#
_entry.id   AF-A0A7V9NIT6-F1
#
_cell.length_a   1.000
_cell.length_b   1.000
_cell.length_c   1.000
_cell.angle_alpha   90.00
_cell.angle_beta   90.00
_cell.angle_gamma   90.00
#
_symmetry.space_group_name_H-M   'P 1'
#
loop_
_entity.id
_entity.type
_entity.pdbx_description
1 polymer ?
#
loop_
_entity_poly.entity_id
_entity_poly.type
_entity_poly.pdbx_seq_one_letter_code
_entity_poly.pdbx_strand_id
1 'polypeptide(L)'
;MAPHTPALIGLKKTRQEIEAVILQGRNSMPAFRQFRPREIAALVAYLESPPGVLESPTPAASADRYTIDAYVVFADAQGVPRVAPPWGTLNAIDLVKGELLWKVPLGEYPHLVSQGIRNTGSMNYGGAVATAGGLLFIAATADEKFRAFEKHSGRVLWEYQLPAGGYATPSVYMVDGRQYVVIAAGGSGKNATKSGDSIIAFALPPEDPPDARRQAQAGTTGRDWIELFDGSTLNGWVHMNGAHTYTVEDGAIVGRTVESSAHINSFLCSLQEFDDFELELETTVDRITNQGIQIRTKVRPVQGAGRPNESFAGRVNGPQVEVRRYYPGLPTTGLLYGEALGTNWLSSQQKIEAGHRHFVDEGWNTLRIVAQGPRIQTWVNGYPVEDHVNEEVYRTHPRGFIGLQIHGLGERELAQPINMDTKLTPSQPLVSRWRNIRIRPLSPRN
;
A
#
# COMPACT_ATOMS: atom_id res chain seq x y z
N MET A 1 43.48 19.79 0.19
CA MET A 1 44.13 18.68 0.93
C MET A 1 44.35 17.54 -0.04
N ALA A 2 45.50 16.85 0.04
CA ALA A 2 45.66 15.59 -0.69
C ALA A 2 44.62 14.58 -0.18
N PRO A 3 44.04 13.74 -1.04
CA PRO A 3 43.03 12.76 -0.62
C PRO A 3 43.59 11.83 0.47
N HIS A 4 42.76 11.50 1.46
CA HIS A 4 43.14 10.63 2.58
C HIS A 4 43.53 9.21 2.11
N THR A 5 43.02 8.79 0.96
CA THR A 5 43.36 7.55 0.26
C THR A 5 44.01 7.84 -1.11
N PRO A 6 45.07 7.10 -1.49
CA PRO A 6 45.69 7.29 -2.80
C PRO A 6 44.73 6.90 -3.94
N ALA A 7 44.70 7.69 -5.01
CA ALA A 7 43.89 7.42 -6.19
C ALA A 7 44.42 6.18 -6.94
N LEU A 8 43.50 5.31 -7.38
CA LEU A 8 43.80 4.11 -8.19
C LEU A 8 43.74 4.39 -9.69
N ILE A 9 43.52 5.65 -10.09
CA ILE A 9 43.35 6.09 -11.48
C ILE A 9 44.43 7.13 -11.78
N GLY A 10 45.09 7.04 -12.94
CA GLY A 10 46.15 7.99 -13.32
C GLY A 10 47.40 7.90 -12.43
N LEU A 11 47.77 6.69 -12.01
CA LEU A 11 48.92 6.43 -11.15
C LEU A 11 50.22 6.89 -11.82
N LYS A 12 50.78 8.00 -11.35
CA LYS A 12 52.15 8.44 -11.66
C LYS A 12 53.13 7.81 -10.67
N LYS A 13 53.21 6.47 -10.69
CA LYS A 13 54.07 5.68 -9.80
C LYS A 13 54.77 4.58 -10.55
N THR A 14 55.99 4.25 -10.15
CA THR A 14 56.66 3.06 -10.66
C THR A 14 56.07 1.82 -10.03
N ARG A 15 56.23 0.67 -10.71
CA ARG A 15 55.91 -0.66 -10.18
C ARG A 15 56.36 -0.86 -8.74
N GLN A 16 57.62 -0.55 -8.45
CA GLN A 16 58.22 -0.69 -7.11
C GLN A 16 57.56 0.22 -6.07
N GLU A 17 57.17 1.44 -6.45
CA GLU A 17 56.45 2.35 -5.57
C GLU A 17 55.03 1.85 -5.26
N ILE A 18 54.37 1.22 -6.24
CA ILE A 18 53.05 0.60 -6.04
C ILE A 18 53.17 -0.59 -5.10
N GLU A 19 54.13 -1.49 -5.33
CA GLU A 19 54.41 -2.65 -4.47
C GLU A 19 54.74 -2.21 -3.03
N ALA A 20 55.55 -1.17 -2.85
CA ALA A 20 55.88 -0.62 -1.55
C ALA A 20 54.64 -0.08 -0.82
N VAL A 21 53.74 0.65 -1.52
CA VAL A 21 52.50 1.14 -0.94
C VAL A 21 51.58 -0.01 -0.51
N ILE A 22 51.49 -1.09 -1.29
CA ILE A 22 50.70 -2.28 -0.92
C ILE A 22 51.28 -2.94 0.34
N LEU A 23 52.60 -3.13 0.40
CA LEU A 23 53.26 -3.85 1.49
C LEU A 23 53.44 -3.05 2.78
N GLN A 24 53.52 -1.73 2.67
CA GLN A 24 53.87 -0.84 3.78
C GLN A 24 52.73 0.10 4.18
N GLY A 25 51.70 0.23 3.34
CA GLY A 25 50.62 1.19 3.52
C GLY A 25 51.04 2.63 3.19
N ARG A 26 50.07 3.55 3.19
CA ARG A 26 50.30 4.99 3.03
C ARG A 26 49.11 5.79 3.55
N ASN A 27 49.34 6.80 4.39
CA ASN A 27 48.28 7.58 5.05
C ASN A 27 47.29 6.66 5.80
N SER A 28 46.01 6.71 5.46
CA SER A 28 44.96 5.87 6.05
C SER A 28 44.84 4.48 5.41
N MET A 29 45.63 4.17 4.38
CA MET A 29 45.65 2.84 3.76
C MET A 29 46.57 1.90 4.56
N PRO A 30 46.05 0.80 5.13
CA PRO A 30 46.85 -0.17 5.88
C PRO A 30 47.77 -0.98 4.95
N ALA A 31 48.81 -1.57 5.53
CA ALA A 31 49.71 -2.50 4.85
C ALA A 31 49.04 -3.87 4.63
N PHE A 32 49.20 -4.45 3.44
CA PHE A 32 48.70 -5.77 3.06
C PHE A 32 49.84 -6.80 2.97
N ARG A 33 50.52 -7.03 4.10
CA ARG A 33 51.69 -7.95 4.17
C ARG A 33 51.35 -9.42 3.96
N GLN A 34 50.08 -9.78 4.06
CA GLN A 34 49.59 -11.14 3.85
C GLN A 34 49.61 -11.58 2.39
N PHE A 35 49.73 -10.65 1.43
CA PHE A 35 49.77 -11.01 0.02
C PHE A 35 51.11 -11.64 -0.37
N ARG A 36 51.02 -12.72 -1.14
CA ARG A 36 52.16 -13.43 -1.71
C ARG A 36 52.75 -12.61 -2.86
N PRO A 37 54.04 -12.79 -3.20
CA PRO A 37 54.68 -12.07 -4.30
C PRO A 37 53.90 -12.13 -5.63
N ARG A 38 53.28 -13.27 -5.93
CA ARG A 38 52.44 -13.45 -7.13
C ARG A 38 51.16 -12.60 -7.12
N GLU A 39 50.55 -12.41 -5.95
CA GLU A 39 49.31 -11.63 -5.79
C GLU A 39 49.62 -10.14 -5.91
N ILE A 40 50.74 -9.71 -5.32
CA ILE A 40 51.26 -8.35 -5.48
C ILE A 40 51.56 -8.06 -6.95
N ALA A 41 52.26 -8.97 -7.64
CA ALA A 41 52.58 -8.81 -9.05
C ALA A 41 51.33 -8.72 -9.95
N ALA A 42 50.29 -9.50 -9.65
CA ALA A 42 49.00 -9.47 -10.34
C ALA A 42 48.25 -8.14 -10.10
N LEU A 43 48.23 -7.66 -8.86
CA LEU A 43 47.63 -6.37 -8.51
C LEU A 43 48.34 -5.20 -9.20
N VAL A 44 49.67 -5.22 -9.27
CA VAL A 44 50.40 -4.15 -9.98
C VAL A 44 50.15 -4.22 -11.48
N ALA A 45 50.13 -5.42 -12.06
CA ALA A 45 49.79 -5.58 -13.47
C ALA A 45 48.37 -5.08 -13.79
N TYR A 46 47.40 -5.33 -12.90
CA TYR A 46 46.04 -4.80 -13.01
C TYR A 46 46.02 -3.26 -12.99
N LEU A 47 46.76 -2.63 -12.07
CA LEU A 47 46.81 -1.17 -11.93
C LEU A 47 47.54 -0.47 -13.08
N GLU A 48 48.46 -1.17 -13.76
CA GLU A 48 49.18 -0.70 -14.95
C GLU A 48 48.38 -0.92 -16.25
N SER A 49 47.35 -1.76 -16.23
CA SER A 49 46.56 -2.10 -17.42
C SER A 49 45.55 -1.00 -17.78
N PRO A 50 45.36 -0.68 -19.07
CA PRO A 50 44.30 0.23 -19.50
C PRO A 50 42.91 -0.28 -19.06
N PRO A 51 41.97 0.61 -18.69
CA PRO A 51 40.60 0.21 -18.39
C PRO A 51 39.99 -0.56 -19.57
N GLY A 52 39.54 -1.80 -19.33
CA GLY A 52 38.82 -2.62 -20.32
C GLY A 52 39.61 -3.76 -20.96
N VAL A 53 40.90 -3.95 -20.64
CA VAL A 53 41.67 -5.13 -21.09
C VAL A 53 41.89 -6.06 -19.91
N LEU A 54 40.95 -6.97 -19.67
CA LEU A 54 41.15 -8.08 -18.73
C LEU A 54 40.69 -9.36 -19.39
N GLU A 55 41.64 -10.13 -19.92
CA GLU A 55 41.41 -11.56 -20.04
C GLU A 55 41.35 -12.12 -18.62
N SER A 56 40.23 -12.75 -18.26
CA SER A 56 40.11 -13.47 -17.00
C SER A 56 41.23 -14.51 -16.93
N PRO A 57 42.16 -14.45 -15.96
CA PRO A 57 43.15 -15.49 -15.83
C PRO A 57 42.42 -16.80 -15.56
N THR A 58 42.81 -17.86 -16.28
CA THR A 58 42.39 -19.23 -15.97
C THR A 58 42.70 -19.46 -14.49
N PRO A 59 41.71 -19.86 -13.65
CA PRO A 59 41.95 -20.03 -12.23
C PRO A 59 43.10 -21.01 -12.03
N ALA A 60 44.24 -20.52 -11.52
CA ALA A 60 45.28 -21.40 -11.06
C ALA A 60 44.68 -22.23 -9.92
N ALA A 61 44.79 -23.56 -10.00
CA ALA A 61 44.30 -24.46 -8.97
C ALA A 61 44.75 -23.97 -7.59
N SER A 62 43.78 -23.71 -6.70
CA SER A 62 44.09 -23.33 -5.32
C SER A 62 44.92 -24.44 -4.68
N ALA A 63 45.97 -24.07 -3.95
CA ALA A 63 46.71 -25.02 -3.11
C ALA A 63 45.91 -25.45 -1.88
N ASP A 64 44.77 -24.80 -1.61
CA ASP A 64 43.92 -25.08 -0.48
C ASP A 64 43.07 -26.33 -0.76
N ARG A 65 43.28 -27.37 0.06
CA ARG A 65 42.57 -28.65 -0.05
C ARG A 65 41.05 -28.53 0.18
N TYR A 66 40.64 -27.53 0.96
CA TYR A 66 39.24 -27.18 1.19
C TYR A 66 39.07 -25.68 1.04
N THR A 67 38.13 -25.29 0.20
CA THR A 67 37.69 -23.91 0.05
C THR A 67 36.18 -23.85 0.26
N ILE A 68 35.68 -22.69 0.66
CA ILE A 68 34.25 -22.42 0.67
C ILE A 68 33.92 -21.61 -0.58
N ASP A 69 33.03 -22.14 -1.41
CA ASP A 69 32.55 -21.47 -2.63
C ASP A 69 31.42 -20.47 -2.30
N ALA A 70 31.54 -19.76 -1.17
CA ALA A 70 30.43 -19.09 -0.46
C ALA A 70 29.39 -18.41 -1.38
N TYR A 71 28.10 -18.50 -1.01
CA TYR A 71 26.93 -17.95 -1.70
C TYR A 71 26.45 -18.69 -2.98
N VAL A 72 26.68 -20.00 -3.11
CA VAL A 72 26.01 -20.80 -4.15
C VAL A 72 24.52 -20.92 -3.85
N VAL A 73 23.68 -20.41 -4.75
CA VAL A 73 22.23 -20.63 -4.73
C VAL A 73 21.94 -22.00 -5.35
N PHE A 74 21.26 -22.89 -4.62
CA PHE A 74 20.85 -24.18 -5.14
C PHE A 74 19.71 -24.02 -6.14
N ALA A 75 20.06 -23.89 -7.41
CA ALA A 75 19.13 -23.64 -8.51
C ALA A 75 18.79 -24.92 -9.31
N ASP A 76 17.67 -24.89 -10.01
CA ASP A 76 17.29 -25.90 -11.01
C ASP A 76 17.88 -25.60 -12.41
N ALA A 77 17.45 -26.35 -13.42
CA ALA A 77 17.91 -26.18 -14.80
C ALA A 77 17.44 -24.87 -15.45
N GLN A 78 16.47 -24.19 -14.84
CA GLN A 78 15.93 -22.90 -15.26
C GLN A 78 16.63 -21.72 -14.56
N GLY A 79 17.55 -22.01 -13.63
CA GLY A 79 18.30 -20.99 -12.89
C GLY A 79 17.52 -20.35 -11.74
N VAL A 80 16.41 -20.96 -11.32
CA VAL A 80 15.61 -20.51 -10.16
C VAL A 80 15.81 -21.43 -8.96
N PRO A 81 15.55 -20.98 -7.71
CA PRO A 81 15.81 -21.80 -6.53
C PRO A 81 15.03 -23.12 -6.56
N ARG A 82 15.68 -24.24 -6.19
CA ARG A 82 15.12 -25.60 -6.25
C ARG A 82 14.15 -25.94 -5.10
N VAL A 83 13.39 -24.95 -4.65
CA VAL A 83 12.35 -25.00 -3.63
C VAL A 83 11.06 -24.39 -4.18
N ALA A 84 9.91 -24.67 -3.59
CA ALA A 84 8.65 -24.11 -4.06
C ALA A 84 8.60 -22.58 -3.90
N PRO A 85 8.06 -21.82 -4.88
CA PRO A 85 7.83 -20.38 -4.75
C PRO A 85 6.75 -20.04 -3.69
N PRO A 86 6.67 -18.79 -3.18
CA PRO A 86 7.40 -17.62 -3.66
C PRO A 86 8.86 -17.56 -3.17
N TRP A 87 9.79 -17.26 -4.09
CA TRP A 87 11.23 -17.14 -3.80
C TRP A 87 11.64 -15.79 -3.21
N GLY A 88 10.75 -14.81 -3.26
CA GLY A 88 10.89 -13.53 -2.58
C GLY A 88 9.54 -12.93 -2.28
N THR A 89 9.45 -12.27 -1.14
CA THR A 89 8.21 -11.70 -0.62
C THR A 89 8.45 -10.38 0.05
N LEU A 90 7.51 -9.46 -0.12
CA LEU A 90 7.41 -8.25 0.68
C LEU A 90 6.43 -8.53 1.82
N ASN A 91 6.82 -8.16 3.04
CA ASN A 91 6.07 -8.44 4.26
C ASN A 91 5.87 -7.16 5.08
N ALA A 92 4.70 -7.02 5.71
CA ALA A 92 4.51 -6.11 6.83
C ALA A 92 4.41 -6.89 8.13
N ILE A 93 5.11 -6.41 9.16
CA ILE A 93 5.18 -7.02 10.47
C ILE A 93 4.72 -5.99 11.50
N ASP A 94 3.79 -6.40 12.37
CA ASP A 94 3.50 -5.68 13.60
C ASP A 94 4.65 -5.93 14.59
N LEU A 95 5.45 -4.90 14.86
CA LEU A 95 6.63 -5.02 15.72
C LEU A 95 6.29 -5.17 17.20
N VAL A 96 5.05 -4.86 17.62
CA VAL A 96 4.60 -5.04 19.00
C VAL A 96 4.18 -6.49 19.22
N LYS A 97 3.46 -7.08 18.26
CA LYS A 97 2.94 -8.45 18.37
C LYS A 97 3.89 -9.51 17.82
N GLY A 98 4.81 -9.12 16.93
CA GLY A 98 5.64 -10.06 16.17
C GLY A 98 4.86 -10.82 15.08
N GLU A 99 3.72 -10.28 14.64
CA GLU A 99 2.81 -10.93 13.69
C GLU A 99 2.96 -10.35 12.27
N LEU A 100 2.76 -11.19 11.26
CA LEU A 100 2.64 -10.73 9.87
C LEU A 100 1.25 -10.13 9.64
N LEU A 101 1.21 -8.86 9.22
CA LEU A 101 -0.03 -8.20 8.81
C LEU A 101 -0.44 -8.59 7.39
N TRP A 102 0.55 -8.67 6.50
CA TRP A 102 0.38 -9.18 5.13
C TRP A 102 1.72 -9.65 4.57
N LYS A 103 1.63 -10.48 3.53
CA LYS A 103 2.75 -11.07 2.79
C LYS A 103 2.35 -11.22 1.32
N VAL A 104 3.13 -10.62 0.41
CA VAL A 104 2.89 -10.69 -1.04
C VAL A 104 4.16 -11.12 -1.78
N PRO A 105 4.07 -11.87 -2.89
CA PRO A 105 5.22 -12.15 -3.75
C PRO A 105 5.88 -10.85 -4.24
N LEU A 106 7.22 -10.78 -4.20
CA LEU A 106 7.97 -9.62 -4.65
C LEU A 106 8.87 -9.96 -5.85
N GLY A 107 8.47 -9.42 -7.00
CA GLY A 107 9.16 -9.57 -8.26
C GLY A 107 8.82 -10.86 -9.01
N GLU A 108 9.30 -10.91 -10.24
CA GLU A 108 9.12 -12.04 -11.14
C GLU A 108 10.43 -12.37 -11.85
N TYR A 109 10.52 -13.58 -12.40
CA TYR A 109 11.54 -13.93 -13.38
C TYR A 109 10.96 -13.75 -14.80
N PRO A 110 11.51 -12.84 -15.64
CA PRO A 110 10.95 -12.55 -16.97
C PRO A 110 10.76 -13.77 -17.86
N HIS A 111 11.67 -14.75 -17.79
CA HIS A 111 11.56 -15.98 -18.58
C HIS A 111 10.39 -16.87 -18.13
N LEU A 112 10.08 -16.96 -16.83
CA LEU A 112 8.91 -17.69 -16.33
C LEU A 112 7.61 -16.99 -16.70
N VAL A 113 7.59 -15.66 -16.61
CA VAL A 113 6.44 -14.84 -17.02
C VAL A 113 6.11 -15.06 -18.50
N SER A 114 7.13 -15.20 -19.35
CA SER A 114 6.95 -15.50 -20.79
C SER A 114 6.32 -16.88 -21.06
N GLN A 115 6.39 -17.79 -20.08
CA GLN A 115 5.79 -19.12 -20.11
C GLN A 115 4.41 -19.16 -19.42
N GLY A 116 3.89 -18.01 -18.99
CA GLY A 116 2.61 -17.91 -18.28
C GLY A 116 2.67 -18.22 -16.78
N ILE A 117 3.87 -18.47 -16.23
CA ILE A 117 4.09 -18.72 -14.80
C ILE A 117 4.34 -17.38 -14.11
N ARG A 118 3.48 -17.01 -13.15
CA ARG A 118 3.53 -15.72 -12.45
C ARG A 118 3.36 -15.90 -10.94
N ASN A 119 3.52 -14.80 -10.22
CA ASN A 119 3.44 -14.71 -8.76
C ASN A 119 4.48 -15.59 -8.06
N THR A 120 5.64 -15.79 -8.69
CA THR A 120 6.67 -16.69 -8.15
C THR A 120 7.57 -15.99 -7.14
N GLY A 121 7.49 -14.67 -7.02
CA GLY A 121 8.55 -13.91 -6.38
C GLY A 121 9.86 -14.02 -7.18
N SER A 122 10.87 -13.30 -6.71
CA SER A 122 12.25 -13.42 -7.20
C SER A 122 13.21 -13.28 -6.02
N MET A 123 14.46 -13.70 -6.17
CA MET A 123 15.47 -13.30 -5.18
C MET A 123 15.50 -11.77 -5.07
N ASN A 124 15.53 -11.26 -3.84
CA ASN A 124 15.46 -9.82 -3.60
C ASN A 124 16.80 -9.27 -3.12
N TYR A 125 17.33 -8.27 -3.83
CA TYR A 125 18.52 -7.53 -3.44
C TYR A 125 18.18 -6.06 -3.30
N GLY A 126 18.20 -5.53 -2.09
CA GLY A 126 17.87 -4.14 -1.78
C GLY A 126 16.81 -4.01 -0.70
N GLY A 127 16.45 -2.77 -0.37
CA GLY A 127 15.46 -2.46 0.66
C GLY A 127 14.30 -1.64 0.14
N ALA A 128 13.27 -1.51 0.98
CA ALA A 128 12.13 -0.63 0.74
C ALA A 128 12.28 0.69 1.50
N VAL A 129 11.60 1.73 1.01
CA VAL A 129 11.37 2.97 1.76
C VAL A 129 9.86 3.23 1.87
N ALA A 130 9.40 3.60 3.06
CA ALA A 130 8.00 3.94 3.31
C ALA A 130 7.83 5.45 3.43
N THR A 131 6.71 5.98 2.94
CA THR A 131 6.33 7.39 3.08
C THR A 131 5.22 7.57 4.13
N ALA A 132 5.13 8.77 4.70
CA ALA A 132 4.06 9.11 5.64
C ALA A 132 2.67 8.96 5.02
N GLY A 133 2.55 9.23 3.71
CA GLY A 133 1.31 9.10 2.92
C GLY A 133 0.86 7.67 2.64
N GLY A 134 1.55 6.65 3.14
CA GLY A 134 1.11 5.26 3.01
C GLY A 134 1.60 4.53 1.77
N LEU A 135 2.59 5.08 1.06
CA LEU A 135 3.25 4.43 -0.07
C LEU A 135 4.54 3.75 0.39
N LEU A 136 4.86 2.61 -0.22
CA LEU A 136 6.12 1.90 -0.04
C LEU A 136 6.78 1.69 -1.39
N PHE A 137 8.05 2.08 -1.53
CA PHE A 137 8.81 1.98 -2.77
C PHE A 137 9.93 0.95 -2.68
N ILE A 138 10.06 0.08 -3.68
CA ILE A 138 11.11 -0.95 -3.75
C ILE A 138 11.37 -1.41 -5.20
N ALA A 139 12.63 -1.68 -5.55
CA ALA A 139 13.06 -2.11 -6.89
C ALA A 139 13.77 -3.47 -6.94
N ALA A 140 13.91 -4.15 -5.79
CA ALA A 140 14.88 -5.19 -5.48
C ALA A 140 14.85 -6.50 -6.30
N THR A 141 14.19 -6.54 -7.46
CA THR A 141 13.68 -7.74 -8.12
C THR A 141 14.40 -8.06 -9.43
N ALA A 142 14.31 -9.32 -9.88
CA ALA A 142 14.98 -9.79 -11.10
C ALA A 142 14.38 -9.21 -12.40
N ASP A 143 13.13 -8.74 -12.35
CA ASP A 143 12.45 -8.09 -13.47
C ASP A 143 12.85 -6.61 -13.67
N GLU A 144 13.81 -6.09 -12.89
CA GLU A 144 14.32 -4.71 -13.01
C GLU A 144 13.21 -3.64 -12.84
N LYS A 145 12.10 -3.95 -12.16
CA LYS A 145 10.99 -3.01 -11.95
C LYS A 145 11.09 -2.26 -10.62
N PHE A 146 10.93 -0.95 -10.67
CA PHE A 146 10.67 -0.12 -9.51
C PHE A 146 9.16 -0.04 -9.25
N ARG A 147 8.75 -0.26 -8.00
CA ARG A 147 7.33 -0.40 -7.64
C ARG A 147 6.94 0.51 -6.50
N ALA A 148 5.70 0.98 -6.54
CA ALA A 148 5.01 1.59 -5.42
C ALA A 148 3.91 0.63 -4.93
N PHE A 149 3.87 0.40 -3.63
CA PHE A 149 2.90 -0.44 -2.94
C PHE A 149 2.07 0.39 -1.97
N GLU A 150 0.82 -0.02 -1.78
CA GLU A 150 -0.04 0.44 -0.69
C GLU A 150 0.40 -0.23 0.61
N LYS A 151 0.76 0.55 1.65
CA LYS A 151 1.43 0.00 2.84
C LYS A 151 0.57 -0.96 3.67
N HIS A 152 -0.77 -0.90 3.57
CA HIS A 152 -1.66 -1.68 4.45
C HIS A 152 -2.04 -3.03 3.87
N SER A 153 -2.02 -3.18 2.55
CA SER A 153 -2.38 -4.44 1.87
C SER A 153 -1.23 -5.08 1.11
N GLY A 154 -0.15 -4.32 0.82
CA GLY A 154 0.89 -4.79 -0.09
C GLY A 154 0.43 -4.83 -1.55
N ARG A 155 -0.67 -4.15 -1.90
CA ARG A 155 -1.14 -4.04 -3.28
C ARG A 155 -0.21 -3.13 -4.09
N VAL A 156 0.19 -3.57 -5.27
CA VAL A 156 0.95 -2.74 -6.22
C VAL A 156 0.04 -1.63 -6.75
N LEU A 157 0.49 -0.39 -6.63
CA LEU A 157 -0.21 0.81 -7.13
C LEU A 157 0.41 1.33 -8.43
N TRP A 158 1.71 1.13 -8.60
CA TRP A 158 2.45 1.64 -9.75
C TRP A 158 3.73 0.83 -9.97
N GLU A 159 4.15 0.69 -11.22
CA GLU A 159 5.40 0.06 -11.61
C GLU A 159 6.10 0.87 -12.70
N TYR A 160 7.43 0.81 -12.73
CA TYR A 160 8.27 1.36 -13.77
C TYR A 160 9.45 0.44 -14.09
N GLN A 161 9.73 0.25 -15.37
CA GLN A 161 10.85 -0.55 -15.82
C GLN A 161 12.15 0.26 -15.74
N LEU A 162 13.06 -0.11 -14.82
CA LEU A 162 14.38 0.50 -14.73
C LEU A 162 15.27 0.03 -15.90
N PRO A 163 16.29 0.83 -16.28
CA PRO A 163 17.26 0.46 -17.32
C PRO A 163 18.20 -0.68 -16.87
N ALA A 164 18.37 -0.87 -15.56
CA ALA A 164 19.16 -1.91 -14.92
C ALA A 164 18.61 -2.22 -13.51
N GLY A 165 19.09 -3.29 -12.87
CA GLY A 165 18.63 -3.71 -11.55
C GLY A 165 18.73 -2.62 -10.46
N GLY A 166 17.66 -2.41 -9.71
CA GLY A 166 17.62 -1.45 -8.59
C GLY A 166 17.92 -2.13 -7.26
N TYR A 167 19.20 -2.27 -6.91
CA TYR A 167 19.61 -2.97 -5.68
C TYR A 167 19.82 -2.08 -4.45
N ALA A 168 19.74 -0.76 -4.62
CA ALA A 168 19.79 0.18 -3.50
C ALA A 168 18.42 0.29 -2.82
N THR A 169 18.41 0.64 -1.53
CA THR A 169 17.20 1.17 -0.91
C THR A 169 16.91 2.56 -1.51
N PRO A 170 15.70 2.82 -2.04
CA PRO A 170 15.37 4.14 -2.57
C PRO A 170 15.45 5.21 -1.46
N SER A 171 15.72 6.45 -1.85
CA SER A 171 15.68 7.60 -0.95
C SER A 171 14.49 8.50 -1.28
N VAL A 172 13.90 9.11 -0.26
CA VAL A 172 12.79 10.06 -0.40
C VAL A 172 13.24 11.41 0.12
N TYR A 173 12.96 12.48 -0.62
CA TYR A 173 13.35 13.84 -0.27
C TYR A 173 12.31 14.86 -0.75
N MET A 174 12.42 16.08 -0.26
CA MET A 174 11.54 17.20 -0.62
C MET A 174 12.35 18.32 -1.26
N VAL A 175 11.85 18.90 -2.34
CA VAL A 175 12.35 20.14 -2.94
C VAL A 175 11.15 21.01 -3.28
N ASP A 176 11.16 22.26 -2.83
CA ASP A 176 10.11 23.25 -3.09
C ASP A 176 8.68 22.75 -2.80
N GLY A 177 8.51 22.03 -1.68
CA GLY A 177 7.20 21.50 -1.27
C GLY A 177 6.72 20.29 -2.09
N ARG A 178 7.53 19.77 -3.03
CA ARG A 178 7.23 18.55 -3.78
C ARG A 178 8.09 17.39 -3.31
N GLN A 179 7.45 16.23 -3.11
CA GLN A 179 8.13 15.00 -2.73
C GLN A 179 8.71 14.27 -3.94
N TYR A 180 9.91 13.74 -3.77
CA TYR A 180 10.61 12.96 -4.76
C TYR A 180 11.07 11.64 -4.15
N VAL A 181 11.11 10.60 -4.98
CA VAL A 181 11.75 9.33 -4.66
C VAL A 181 12.83 9.06 -5.69
N VAL A 182 14.02 8.66 -5.25
CA VAL A 182 15.18 8.40 -6.11
C VAL A 182 15.73 7.01 -5.87
N ILE A 183 16.14 6.35 -6.95
CA ILE A 183 16.72 5.01 -6.93
C ILE A 183 17.96 4.95 -7.83
N ALA A 184 18.99 4.27 -7.35
CA ALA A 184 20.15 3.92 -8.16
C ALA A 184 19.88 2.61 -8.93
N ALA A 185 19.85 2.69 -10.26
CA ALA A 185 19.73 1.57 -11.17
C ALA A 185 21.13 1.08 -11.61
N GLY A 186 21.88 0.56 -10.63
CA GLY A 186 23.26 0.13 -10.84
C GLY A 186 23.42 -1.34 -11.31
N GLY A 187 22.48 -2.20 -10.92
CA GLY A 187 22.50 -3.62 -11.25
C GLY A 187 23.78 -4.32 -10.80
N SER A 188 24.44 -5.06 -11.72
CA SER A 188 25.64 -5.88 -11.51
C SER A 188 25.39 -7.38 -11.21
N GLY A 189 24.53 -8.03 -11.99
CA GLY A 189 24.52 -9.49 -12.16
C GLY A 189 23.95 -10.35 -11.02
N LYS A 190 23.72 -9.82 -9.82
CA LYS A 190 23.21 -10.58 -8.66
C LYS A 190 21.87 -11.30 -8.92
N ASN A 191 21.02 -10.76 -9.79
CA ASN A 191 19.78 -11.37 -10.31
C ASN A 191 19.79 -11.57 -11.83
N ALA A 192 20.98 -11.73 -12.44
CA ALA A 192 21.14 -11.69 -13.90
C ALA A 192 20.60 -10.39 -14.56
N THR A 193 20.47 -9.32 -13.78
CA THR A 193 20.08 -7.99 -14.29
C THR A 193 21.26 -7.34 -15.00
N LYS A 194 20.95 -6.42 -15.91
CA LYS A 194 21.95 -5.59 -16.59
C LYS A 194 22.76 -4.79 -15.57
N SER A 195 23.97 -4.41 -15.96
CA SER A 195 24.73 -3.38 -15.25
C SER A 195 24.32 -2.00 -15.75
N GLY A 196 24.30 -1.02 -14.85
CA GLY A 196 24.03 0.37 -15.17
C GLY A 196 24.71 1.31 -14.18
N ASP A 197 24.56 2.60 -14.39
CA ASP A 197 25.12 3.68 -13.58
C ASP A 197 24.12 4.82 -13.36
N SER A 198 22.85 4.59 -13.72
CA SER A 198 21.82 5.62 -13.72
C SER A 198 21.23 5.87 -12.34
N ILE A 199 21.01 7.14 -12.00
CA ILE A 199 20.19 7.57 -10.86
C ILE A 199 18.88 8.12 -11.43
N ILE A 200 17.75 7.54 -11.00
CA ILE A 200 16.44 7.91 -11.52
C ILE A 200 15.61 8.49 -10.39
N ALA A 201 15.12 9.71 -10.58
CA ALA A 201 14.24 10.41 -9.65
C ALA A 201 12.82 10.50 -10.22
N PHE A 202 11.83 10.17 -9.39
CA PHE A 202 10.42 10.31 -9.67
C PHE A 202 9.85 11.37 -8.75
N ALA A 203 9.09 12.29 -9.32
CA ALA A 203 8.37 13.28 -8.55
C ALA A 203 6.98 12.74 -8.23
N LEU A 204 6.60 12.72 -6.95
CA LEU A 204 5.22 12.47 -6.59
C LEU A 204 4.36 13.63 -7.13
N PRO A 205 3.04 13.43 -7.31
CA PRO A 205 2.15 14.54 -7.58
C PRO A 205 2.41 15.66 -6.57
N PRO A 206 2.47 16.93 -7.01
CA PRO A 206 2.55 18.02 -6.06
C PRO A 206 1.43 17.82 -5.04
N GLU A 207 1.74 17.95 -3.75
CA GLU A 207 0.66 18.13 -2.79
C GLU A 207 -0.05 19.39 -3.25
N ASP A 208 -1.31 19.28 -3.66
CA ASP A 208 -2.11 20.47 -3.91
C ASP A 208 -1.92 21.38 -2.70
N PRO A 209 -1.44 22.63 -2.86
CA PRO A 209 -1.35 23.58 -1.77
C PRO A 209 -2.65 23.53 -0.97
N PRO A 210 -2.64 23.76 0.35
CA PRO A 210 -3.88 23.89 1.11
C PRO A 210 -4.89 24.80 0.40
N ASP A 211 -4.39 25.82 -0.29
CA ASP A 211 -5.15 26.76 -1.11
C ASP A 211 -5.50 26.27 -2.52
N ALA A 212 -4.74 25.35 -3.14
CA ALA A 212 -5.13 24.70 -4.40
C ALA A 212 -6.10 23.55 -4.17
N ARG A 213 -6.09 22.88 -3.00
CA ARG A 213 -7.21 22.02 -2.58
C ARG A 213 -8.44 22.86 -2.32
N ARG A 214 -8.27 24.03 -1.69
CA ARG A 214 -9.36 25.03 -1.59
C ARG A 214 -9.76 25.60 -2.94
N GLN A 215 -8.88 25.78 -3.92
CA GLN A 215 -9.19 26.34 -5.26
C GLN A 215 -9.59 25.28 -6.29
N ALA A 216 -9.26 24.00 -6.12
CA ALA A 216 -9.91 22.89 -6.80
C ALA A 216 -11.30 22.65 -6.20
N GLN A 217 -11.47 22.90 -4.89
CA GLN A 217 -12.78 23.01 -4.22
C GLN A 217 -13.50 24.34 -4.48
N ALA A 218 -12.80 25.43 -4.85
CA ALA A 218 -13.39 26.78 -5.07
C ALA A 218 -13.43 27.21 -6.54
N GLY A 219 -12.78 26.46 -7.43
CA GLY A 219 -12.97 26.51 -8.88
C GLY A 219 -14.29 25.86 -9.29
N THR A 220 -14.84 24.99 -8.44
CA THR A 220 -16.26 24.71 -8.35
C THR A 220 -16.87 25.71 -7.37
N THR A 221 -17.44 26.78 -7.87
CA THR A 221 -18.24 27.72 -7.07
C THR A 221 -19.41 26.98 -6.42
N GLY A 222 -19.26 26.45 -5.21
CA GLY A 222 -20.31 26.10 -4.22
C GLY A 222 -21.65 25.48 -4.67
N ARG A 223 -21.77 24.84 -5.84
CA ARG A 223 -23.07 24.34 -6.35
C ARG A 223 -23.02 23.07 -7.20
N ASP A 224 -21.86 22.70 -7.74
CA ASP A 224 -21.77 21.60 -8.70
C ASP A 224 -21.41 20.26 -8.04
N TRP A 225 -21.93 19.19 -8.61
CA TRP A 225 -21.65 17.82 -8.17
C TRP A 225 -20.28 17.37 -8.66
N ILE A 226 -19.51 16.75 -7.77
CA ILE A 226 -18.24 16.07 -8.04
C ILE A 226 -18.57 14.58 -8.13
N GLU A 227 -18.33 13.98 -9.29
CA GLU A 227 -18.43 12.53 -9.46
C GLU A 227 -17.22 11.85 -8.81
N LEU A 228 -17.45 11.09 -7.73
CA LEU A 228 -16.40 10.36 -7.03
C LEU A 228 -16.06 9.03 -7.70
N PHE A 229 -16.94 8.53 -8.57
CA PHE A 229 -16.73 7.29 -9.31
C PHE A 229 -17.10 7.49 -10.78
N ASP A 230 -16.16 7.20 -11.67
CA ASP A 230 -16.30 7.42 -13.11
C ASP A 230 -17.09 6.32 -13.85
N GLY A 231 -17.52 5.27 -13.14
CA GLY A 231 -18.23 4.12 -13.71
C GLY A 231 -17.34 3.00 -14.25
N SER A 232 -16.02 3.18 -14.29
CA SER A 232 -15.10 2.29 -15.03
C SER A 232 -13.81 1.95 -14.29
N THR A 233 -13.32 2.83 -13.41
CA THR A 233 -12.06 2.66 -12.69
C THR A 233 -12.21 2.97 -11.20
N LEU A 234 -11.30 2.45 -10.38
CA LEU A 234 -11.16 2.84 -8.98
C LEU A 234 -10.19 4.02 -8.80
N ASN A 235 -9.99 4.84 -9.83
CA ASN A 235 -9.19 6.05 -9.71
C ASN A 235 -9.81 6.99 -8.67
N GLY A 236 -8.97 7.58 -7.81
CA GLY A 236 -9.46 8.39 -6.70
C GLY A 236 -9.86 7.59 -5.45
N TRP A 237 -9.67 6.26 -5.45
CA TRP A 237 -9.97 5.40 -4.30
C TRP A 237 -8.74 4.60 -3.82
N VAL A 238 -8.70 4.31 -2.52
CA VAL A 238 -7.70 3.46 -1.87
C VAL A 238 -8.37 2.46 -0.95
N HIS A 239 -7.97 1.20 -1.05
CA HIS A 239 -8.45 0.14 -0.17
C HIS A 239 -7.64 0.14 1.14
N MET A 240 -8.32 0.05 2.27
CA MET A 240 -7.75 0.09 3.62
C MET A 240 -8.29 -1.04 4.51
N ASN A 241 -7.45 -1.44 5.48
CA ASN A 241 -7.68 -2.44 6.53
C ASN A 241 -7.81 -3.89 6.02
N GLY A 242 -8.98 -4.54 6.14
CA GLY A 242 -9.13 -5.96 5.77
C GLY A 242 -8.81 -6.26 4.29
N ALA A 243 -8.87 -7.53 3.90
CA ALA A 243 -8.55 -8.01 2.56
C ALA A 243 -9.77 -8.34 1.69
N HIS A 244 -10.96 -7.81 1.99
CA HIS A 244 -12.10 -7.89 1.07
C HIS A 244 -11.80 -7.17 -0.23
N THR A 245 -12.37 -7.65 -1.33
CA THR A 245 -12.00 -7.16 -2.67
C THR A 245 -12.98 -6.11 -3.16
N TYR A 246 -12.47 -5.17 -3.97
CA TYR A 246 -13.23 -4.16 -4.68
C TYR A 246 -12.86 -4.21 -6.15
N THR A 247 -13.87 -4.27 -7.00
CA THR A 247 -13.74 -4.35 -8.47
C THR A 247 -14.75 -3.41 -9.12
N VAL A 248 -14.61 -3.17 -10.43
CA VAL A 248 -15.62 -2.44 -11.21
C VAL A 248 -16.30 -3.41 -12.16
N GLU A 249 -17.62 -3.50 -12.07
CA GLU A 249 -18.46 -4.38 -12.91
C GLU A 249 -19.74 -3.63 -13.26
N ASP A 250 -20.14 -3.64 -14.54
CA ASP A 250 -21.40 -3.08 -15.04
C ASP A 250 -21.70 -1.65 -14.56
N GLY A 251 -20.68 -0.79 -14.54
CA GLY A 251 -20.85 0.61 -14.11
C GLY A 251 -20.97 0.80 -12.60
N ALA A 252 -20.60 -0.21 -11.79
CA ALA A 252 -20.67 -0.18 -10.33
C ALA A 252 -19.36 -0.64 -9.69
N ILE A 253 -19.04 -0.07 -8.53
CA ILE A 253 -18.07 -0.64 -7.60
C ILE A 253 -18.72 -1.85 -6.96
N VAL A 254 -18.06 -3.01 -7.03
CA VAL A 254 -18.52 -4.27 -6.43
C VAL A 254 -17.53 -4.70 -5.37
N GLY A 255 -17.99 -4.68 -4.11
CA GLY A 255 -17.25 -5.17 -2.96
C GLY A 255 -17.67 -6.61 -2.62
N ARG A 256 -16.69 -7.47 -2.31
CA ARG A 256 -16.93 -8.88 -1.99
C ARG A 256 -16.19 -9.33 -0.75
N THR A 257 -16.88 -10.05 0.13
CA THR A 257 -16.22 -10.70 1.27
C THR A 257 -15.20 -11.73 0.78
N VAL A 258 -14.16 -11.92 1.58
CA VAL A 258 -13.08 -12.89 1.34
C VAL A 258 -12.88 -13.62 2.66
N GLU A 259 -12.95 -14.94 2.62
CA GLU A 259 -12.92 -15.82 3.80
C GLU A 259 -11.71 -15.55 4.71
N SER A 260 -10.52 -15.38 4.11
CA SER A 260 -9.29 -15.09 4.86
C SER A 260 -9.33 -13.78 5.65
N SER A 261 -10.24 -12.86 5.32
CA SER A 261 -10.42 -11.56 6.00
C SER A 261 -11.75 -11.46 6.77
N ALA A 262 -12.44 -12.57 7.02
CA ALA A 262 -13.74 -12.61 7.70
C ALA A 262 -13.81 -11.81 9.02
N HIS A 263 -12.68 -11.61 9.71
CA HIS A 263 -12.61 -10.99 11.03
C HIS A 263 -12.26 -9.49 11.03
N ILE A 264 -12.02 -8.87 9.86
CA ILE A 264 -11.61 -7.46 9.73
C ILE A 264 -12.38 -6.77 8.61
N ASN A 265 -13.01 -5.64 8.95
CA ASN A 265 -13.69 -4.77 7.98
C ASN A 265 -12.69 -4.21 6.96
N SER A 266 -13.12 -4.13 5.71
CA SER A 266 -12.36 -3.49 4.62
C SER A 266 -13.06 -2.23 4.18
N PHE A 267 -12.30 -1.22 3.77
CA PHE A 267 -12.86 0.06 3.33
C PHE A 267 -12.26 0.47 2.02
N LEU A 268 -13.09 0.83 1.04
CA LEU A 268 -12.64 1.56 -0.14
C LEU A 268 -12.87 3.05 0.09
N CYS A 269 -11.80 3.79 0.35
CA CYS A 269 -11.83 5.19 0.79
C CYS A 269 -11.47 6.14 -0.34
N SER A 270 -12.16 7.28 -0.43
CA SER A 270 -11.80 8.36 -1.35
C SER A 270 -10.44 8.95 -0.97
N LEU A 271 -9.63 9.32 -1.96
CA LEU A 271 -8.38 10.05 -1.74
C LEU A 271 -8.63 11.50 -1.30
N GLN A 272 -9.78 12.05 -1.71
CA GLN A 272 -10.22 13.39 -1.31
C GLN A 272 -10.91 13.34 0.06
N GLU A 273 -10.76 14.42 0.81
CA GLU A 273 -11.42 14.61 2.11
C GLU A 273 -12.39 15.79 2.06
N PHE A 274 -13.55 15.62 2.69
CA PHE A 274 -14.67 16.55 2.68
C PHE A 274 -15.07 16.93 4.10
N ASP A 275 -15.45 18.19 4.29
CA ASP A 275 -15.95 18.77 5.54
C ASP A 275 -17.49 18.89 5.50
N ASP A 276 -18.03 20.00 4.99
CA ASP A 276 -19.46 20.22 4.80
C ASP A 276 -19.84 19.82 3.37
N PHE A 277 -20.76 18.88 3.25
CA PHE A 277 -21.11 18.30 1.96
C PHE A 277 -22.51 17.70 1.92
N GLU A 278 -22.98 17.51 0.70
CA GLU A 278 -24.10 16.66 0.35
C GLU A 278 -23.59 15.53 -0.54
N LEU A 279 -23.79 14.29 -0.11
CA LEU A 279 -23.38 13.06 -0.79
C LEU A 279 -24.62 12.31 -1.26
N GLU A 280 -24.63 11.90 -2.53
CA GLU A 280 -25.62 10.98 -3.09
C GLU A 280 -24.92 9.76 -3.68
N LEU A 281 -25.51 8.59 -3.45
CA LEU A 281 -25.09 7.35 -4.09
C LEU A 281 -26.24 6.35 -4.17
N GLU A 282 -26.07 5.33 -5.01
CA GLU A 282 -26.92 4.15 -5.00
C GLU A 282 -26.16 2.95 -4.42
N THR A 283 -26.84 2.11 -3.65
CA THR A 283 -26.25 0.91 -3.07
C THR A 283 -27.18 -0.32 -3.09
N THR A 284 -26.57 -1.49 -3.16
CA THR A 284 -27.20 -2.78 -2.86
C THR A 284 -26.46 -3.47 -1.72
N VAL A 285 -27.16 -4.28 -0.92
CA VAL A 285 -26.55 -5.09 0.14
C VAL A 285 -27.08 -6.53 0.12
N ASP A 286 -26.17 -7.48 0.35
CA ASP A 286 -26.50 -8.89 0.49
C ASP A 286 -27.35 -9.14 1.75
N ARG A 287 -27.95 -10.34 1.85
CA ARG A 287 -28.91 -10.68 2.92
C ARG A 287 -28.29 -10.74 4.31
N ILE A 288 -27.07 -11.27 4.42
CA ILE A 288 -26.50 -11.59 5.74
C ILE A 288 -25.74 -10.43 6.36
N THR A 289 -25.08 -9.62 5.54
CA THR A 289 -24.11 -8.62 6.00
C THR A 289 -24.77 -7.26 6.15
N ASN A 290 -24.20 -6.44 7.03
CA ASN A 290 -24.41 -4.99 7.02
C ASN A 290 -23.19 -4.32 6.38
N GLN A 291 -23.39 -3.12 5.87
CA GLN A 291 -22.35 -2.25 5.35
C GLN A 291 -22.50 -0.85 5.92
N GLY A 292 -21.59 0.01 5.50
CA GLY A 292 -21.55 1.38 5.94
C GLY A 292 -20.97 2.31 4.89
N ILE A 293 -21.47 3.53 4.90
CA ILE A 293 -20.86 4.66 4.21
C ILE A 293 -20.14 5.50 5.26
N GLN A 294 -18.82 5.41 5.30
CA GLN A 294 -17.97 6.26 6.12
C GLN A 294 -18.09 7.71 5.65
N ILE A 295 -18.26 8.62 6.60
CA ILE A 295 -18.31 10.07 6.36
C ILE A 295 -17.35 10.79 7.30
N ARG A 296 -16.66 11.83 6.81
CA ARG A 296 -15.65 12.59 7.57
C ARG A 296 -14.64 11.70 8.32
N THR A 297 -14.38 10.53 7.78
CA THR A 297 -13.65 9.47 8.48
C THR A 297 -12.16 9.65 8.28
N LYS A 298 -11.37 9.20 9.26
CA LYS A 298 -9.91 9.27 9.24
C LYS A 298 -9.31 7.89 9.50
N VAL A 299 -7.99 7.82 9.49
CA VAL A 299 -7.25 6.67 10.05
C VAL A 299 -6.62 7.06 11.37
N ARG A 300 -6.70 6.16 12.35
CA ARG A 300 -6.07 6.35 13.65
C ARG A 300 -4.55 6.26 13.48
N PRO A 301 -3.74 7.28 13.84
CA PRO A 301 -2.30 7.26 13.58
C PRO A 301 -1.51 6.33 14.50
N VAL A 302 -2.09 5.95 15.64
CA VAL A 302 -1.44 5.15 16.70
C VAL A 302 -2.36 4.03 17.15
N GLN A 303 -1.79 3.04 17.85
CA GLN A 303 -2.59 2.00 18.49
C GLN A 303 -3.54 2.63 19.51
N GLY A 304 -4.82 2.25 19.47
CA GLY A 304 -5.87 2.73 20.36
C GLY A 304 -6.29 1.70 21.40
N ALA A 305 -7.10 2.12 22.37
CA ALA A 305 -7.86 1.18 23.20
C ALA A 305 -9.06 0.63 22.41
N GLY A 306 -9.40 -0.64 22.59
CA GLY A 306 -10.50 -1.30 21.88
C GLY A 306 -10.29 -2.80 21.69
N ARG A 307 -11.14 -3.44 20.88
CA ARG A 307 -10.98 -4.86 20.54
C ARG A 307 -9.68 -5.09 19.74
N PRO A 308 -9.07 -6.28 19.79
CA PRO A 308 -7.80 -6.56 19.09
C PRO A 308 -7.80 -6.25 17.58
N ASN A 309 -8.95 -6.40 16.91
CA ASN A 309 -9.15 -6.10 15.49
C ASN A 309 -9.56 -4.64 15.22
N GLU A 310 -9.66 -3.81 16.25
CA GLU A 310 -10.02 -2.38 16.17
C GLU A 310 -8.91 -1.49 16.76
N SER A 311 -7.96 -2.05 17.51
CA SER A 311 -6.98 -1.29 18.27
C SER A 311 -5.72 -0.92 17.50
N PHE A 312 -5.49 -1.41 16.29
CA PHE A 312 -4.23 -1.20 15.57
C PHE A 312 -4.07 0.21 14.94
N ALA A 313 -2.82 0.65 14.77
CA ALA A 313 -2.50 1.89 14.07
C ALA A 313 -2.84 1.78 12.57
N GLY A 314 -3.48 2.79 12.00
CA GLY A 314 -4.01 2.79 10.64
C GLY A 314 -5.47 2.30 10.55
N ARG A 315 -6.12 1.98 11.67
CA ARG A 315 -7.54 1.61 11.68
C ARG A 315 -8.41 2.78 11.23
N VAL A 316 -9.25 2.57 10.22
CA VAL A 316 -10.30 3.50 9.80
C VAL A 316 -11.21 3.79 11.01
N ASN A 317 -11.43 5.06 11.33
CA ASN A 317 -12.26 5.47 12.46
C ASN A 317 -13.03 6.77 12.14
N GLY A 318 -14.33 6.79 12.44
CA GLY A 318 -15.18 7.94 12.10
C GLY A 318 -16.67 7.63 12.09
N PRO A 319 -17.51 8.66 11.87
CA PRO A 319 -18.94 8.45 11.71
C PRO A 319 -19.25 7.65 10.43
N GLN A 320 -20.22 6.74 10.54
CA GLN A 320 -20.68 5.82 9.51
C GLN A 320 -22.19 5.94 9.37
N VAL A 321 -22.70 5.96 8.13
CA VAL A 321 -24.12 5.73 7.83
C VAL A 321 -24.34 4.25 7.57
N GLU A 322 -25.18 3.60 8.36
CA GLU A 322 -25.47 2.16 8.26
C GLU A 322 -26.20 1.84 6.95
N VAL A 323 -25.90 0.68 6.37
CA VAL A 323 -26.58 0.10 5.20
C VAL A 323 -26.87 -1.37 5.46
N ARG A 324 -28.14 -1.76 5.51
CA ARG A 324 -28.56 -3.15 5.73
C ARG A 324 -30.01 -3.39 5.34
N ARG A 325 -30.36 -4.66 5.14
CA ARG A 325 -31.75 -5.08 5.05
C ARG A 325 -32.48 -4.89 6.38
N TYR A 326 -33.80 -4.75 6.29
CA TYR A 326 -34.65 -4.55 7.46
C TYR A 326 -34.84 -5.86 8.24
N TYR A 327 -34.56 -5.81 9.53
CA TYR A 327 -34.88 -6.89 10.47
C TYR A 327 -35.44 -6.27 11.76
N PRO A 328 -36.57 -6.77 12.30
CA PRO A 328 -37.14 -6.25 13.53
C PRO A 328 -36.13 -6.23 14.69
N GLY A 329 -36.08 -5.11 15.42
CA GLY A 329 -35.19 -4.93 16.57
C GLY A 329 -33.72 -4.68 16.23
N LEU A 330 -33.37 -4.61 14.94
CA LEU A 330 -32.03 -4.26 14.50
C LEU A 330 -32.00 -2.86 13.85
N PRO A 331 -30.85 -2.17 13.90
CA PRO A 331 -30.66 -0.87 13.24
C PRO A 331 -31.05 -0.93 11.75
N THR A 332 -31.44 0.21 11.18
CA THR A 332 -31.90 0.30 9.79
C THR A 332 -31.02 1.23 8.98
N THR A 333 -31.02 1.05 7.65
CA THR A 333 -30.22 1.88 6.74
C THR A 333 -30.49 3.36 6.96
N GLY A 334 -29.44 4.18 7.00
CA GLY A 334 -29.54 5.62 7.22
C GLY A 334 -29.31 6.06 8.67
N LEU A 335 -29.29 5.14 9.64
CA LEU A 335 -28.87 5.42 11.02
C LEU A 335 -27.34 5.58 11.12
N LEU A 336 -26.87 6.22 12.19
CA LEU A 336 -25.47 6.60 12.39
C LEU A 336 -24.76 5.72 13.42
N TYR A 337 -23.61 5.20 13.04
CA TYR A 337 -22.70 4.41 13.87
C TYR A 337 -21.33 5.09 13.98
N GLY A 338 -20.67 4.95 15.13
CA GLY A 338 -19.32 5.45 15.35
C GLY A 338 -18.28 4.36 15.14
N GLU A 339 -17.85 4.16 13.90
CA GLU A 339 -16.90 3.13 13.51
C GLU A 339 -15.56 3.33 14.22
N ALA A 340 -15.17 2.37 15.06
CA ALA A 340 -13.98 2.40 15.91
C ALA A 340 -13.79 3.73 16.71
N LEU A 341 -14.90 4.41 17.03
CA LEU A 341 -14.91 5.63 17.86
C LEU A 341 -15.02 5.33 19.36
N GLY A 342 -15.43 4.12 19.73
CA GLY A 342 -15.75 3.77 21.11
C GLY A 342 -17.11 4.32 21.58
N THR A 343 -17.86 4.99 20.70
CA THR A 343 -19.19 5.55 20.99
C THR A 343 -20.32 4.55 20.73
N ASN A 344 -20.09 3.51 19.92
CA ASN A 344 -21.13 2.67 19.32
C ASN A 344 -22.11 3.50 18.46
N TRP A 345 -23.42 3.21 18.55
CA TRP A 345 -24.47 3.93 17.82
C TRP A 345 -24.52 5.40 18.24
N LEU A 346 -24.51 6.28 17.24
CA LEU A 346 -24.73 7.71 17.40
C LEU A 346 -26.22 8.03 17.35
N SER A 347 -26.99 7.28 16.54
CA SER A 347 -28.45 7.33 16.55
C SER A 347 -29.04 6.86 17.87
N SER A 348 -30.20 7.42 18.25
CA SER A 348 -30.87 7.08 19.51
C SER A 348 -31.42 5.66 19.49
N GLN A 349 -31.46 5.04 20.67
CA GLN A 349 -32.05 3.72 20.87
C GLN A 349 -33.51 3.66 20.39
N GLN A 350 -34.29 4.74 20.62
CA GLN A 350 -35.67 4.85 20.15
C GLN A 350 -35.80 4.73 18.62
N LYS A 351 -34.87 5.34 17.85
CA LYS A 351 -34.88 5.22 16.38
C LYS A 351 -34.48 3.83 15.92
N ILE A 352 -33.51 3.21 16.60
CA ILE A 352 -33.09 1.84 16.33
C ILE A 352 -34.26 0.88 16.54
N GLU A 353 -34.98 1.02 17.66
CA GLU A 353 -36.12 0.16 18.00
C GLU A 353 -37.33 0.39 17.08
N ALA A 354 -37.61 1.64 16.70
CA ALA A 354 -38.68 1.96 15.79
C ALA A 354 -38.45 1.34 14.39
N GLY A 355 -37.24 1.52 13.86
CA GLY A 355 -36.86 1.08 12.51
C GLY A 355 -37.75 1.66 11.39
N HIS A 356 -37.43 1.32 10.15
CA HIS A 356 -38.26 1.63 8.99
C HIS A 356 -37.98 0.67 7.82
N ARG A 357 -38.85 0.67 6.82
CA ARG A 357 -38.75 -0.17 5.61
C ARG A 357 -38.50 0.62 4.31
N HIS A 358 -37.90 1.82 4.41
CA HIS A 358 -37.59 2.64 3.24
C HIS A 358 -36.55 2.00 2.31
N PHE A 359 -35.64 1.18 2.83
CA PHE A 359 -34.70 0.40 2.03
C PHE A 359 -35.40 -0.83 1.44
N VAL A 360 -35.26 -1.05 0.13
CA VAL A 360 -35.73 -2.25 -0.57
C VAL A 360 -34.64 -3.32 -0.53
N ASP A 361 -35.01 -4.53 -0.10
CA ASP A 361 -34.05 -5.62 0.14
C ASP A 361 -33.33 -6.08 -1.14
N GLU A 362 -34.03 -6.04 -2.27
CA GLU A 362 -33.50 -6.43 -3.58
C GLU A 362 -33.47 -5.23 -4.51
N GLY A 363 -32.33 -5.04 -5.18
CA GLY A 363 -32.10 -3.95 -6.11
C GLY A 363 -31.43 -2.72 -5.51
N TRP A 364 -31.45 -1.64 -6.28
CA TRP A 364 -30.74 -0.41 -5.97
C TRP A 364 -31.54 0.50 -5.05
N ASN A 365 -30.84 1.08 -4.07
CA ASN A 365 -31.39 2.03 -3.12
C ASN A 365 -30.60 3.34 -3.20
N THR A 366 -31.29 4.47 -3.28
CA THR A 366 -30.64 5.78 -3.21
C THR A 366 -30.41 6.19 -1.75
N LEU A 367 -29.20 6.61 -1.43
CA LEU A 367 -28.84 7.26 -0.18
C LEU A 367 -28.44 8.69 -0.44
N ARG A 368 -28.98 9.60 0.35
CA ARG A 368 -28.56 11.01 0.39
C ARG A 368 -28.13 11.35 1.81
N ILE A 369 -26.96 11.95 1.95
CA ILE A 369 -26.35 12.28 3.24
C ILE A 369 -25.94 13.74 3.19
N VAL A 370 -26.42 14.55 4.13
CA VAL A 370 -26.03 15.96 4.26
C VAL A 370 -25.29 16.11 5.58
N ALA A 371 -24.01 16.47 5.52
CA ALA A 371 -23.20 16.77 6.69
C ALA A 371 -22.85 18.27 6.65
N GLN A 372 -23.35 19.04 7.62
CA GLN A 372 -23.13 20.48 7.69
C GLN A 372 -22.89 20.92 9.13
N GLY A 373 -21.68 21.43 9.41
CA GLY A 373 -21.19 21.60 10.77
C GLY A 373 -21.37 20.31 11.58
N PRO A 374 -21.85 20.36 12.83
CA PRO A 374 -22.07 19.17 13.66
C PRO A 374 -23.31 18.35 13.29
N ARG A 375 -24.12 18.80 12.33
CA ARG A 375 -25.38 18.16 11.94
C ARG A 375 -25.18 17.19 10.78
N ILE A 376 -25.73 15.99 10.92
CA ILE A 376 -25.75 14.96 9.88
C ILE A 376 -27.21 14.55 9.66
N GLN A 377 -27.66 14.60 8.41
CA GLN A 377 -29.00 14.20 8.00
C GLN A 377 -28.92 13.13 6.92
N THR A 378 -29.85 12.17 6.94
CA THR A 378 -29.87 11.07 5.97
C THR A 378 -31.26 10.85 5.39
N TRP A 379 -31.29 10.45 4.12
CA TRP A 379 -32.49 10.00 3.42
C TRP A 379 -32.23 8.67 2.72
N VAL A 380 -33.23 7.80 2.74
CA VAL A 380 -33.23 6.50 2.07
C VAL A 380 -34.42 6.46 1.13
N ASN A 381 -34.16 6.29 -0.18
CA ASN A 381 -35.20 6.31 -1.23
C ASN A 381 -36.14 7.53 -1.13
N GLY A 382 -35.56 8.70 -0.82
CA GLY A 382 -36.27 9.98 -0.66
C GLY A 382 -36.93 10.20 0.71
N TYR A 383 -37.02 9.19 1.57
CA TYR A 383 -37.61 9.32 2.90
C TYR A 383 -36.55 9.77 3.93
N PRO A 384 -36.83 10.79 4.76
CA PRO A 384 -35.92 11.22 5.82
C PRO A 384 -35.81 10.17 6.92
N VAL A 385 -34.59 9.92 7.42
CA VAL A 385 -34.30 8.89 8.42
C VAL A 385 -33.61 9.48 9.66
N GLU A 386 -32.45 10.10 9.47
CA GLU A 386 -31.67 10.68 10.55
C GLU A 386 -31.58 12.21 10.44
N ASP A 387 -31.53 12.85 11.60
CA ASP A 387 -31.28 14.27 11.79
C ASP A 387 -30.60 14.44 13.15
N HIS A 388 -29.28 14.28 13.15
CA HIS A 388 -28.48 14.15 14.35
C HIS A 388 -27.47 15.28 14.45
N VAL A 389 -27.36 15.89 15.63
CA VAL A 389 -26.35 16.91 15.93
C VAL A 389 -25.39 16.37 16.97
N ASN A 390 -24.10 16.31 16.66
CA ASN A 390 -23.08 15.79 17.56
C ASN A 390 -21.78 16.62 17.51
N GLU A 391 -21.68 17.58 18.44
CA GLU A 391 -20.53 18.47 18.55
C GLU A 391 -19.22 17.76 18.93
N GLU A 392 -19.31 16.68 19.71
CA GLU A 392 -18.12 15.95 20.16
C GLU A 392 -17.47 15.16 19.02
N VAL A 393 -18.29 14.42 18.27
CA VAL A 393 -17.82 13.71 17.08
C VAL A 393 -17.34 14.72 16.04
N TYR A 394 -18.06 15.83 15.83
CA TYR A 394 -17.65 16.86 14.87
C TYR A 394 -16.32 17.51 15.24
N ARG A 395 -16.06 17.78 16.52
CA ARG A 395 -14.78 18.35 16.98
C ARG A 395 -13.58 17.50 16.61
N THR A 396 -13.74 16.18 16.62
CA THR A 396 -12.66 15.22 16.30
C THR A 396 -12.63 14.84 14.81
N HIS A 397 -13.80 14.84 14.17
CA HIS A 397 -14.02 14.45 12.77
C HIS A 397 -14.78 15.55 12.00
N PRO A 398 -14.22 16.78 11.88
CA PRO A 398 -14.88 17.85 11.13
C PRO A 398 -14.76 17.63 9.63
N ARG A 399 -13.76 16.85 9.22
CA ARG A 399 -13.36 16.56 7.85
C ARG A 399 -12.72 15.19 7.78
N GLY A 400 -12.89 14.51 6.65
CA GLY A 400 -12.19 13.26 6.33
C GLY A 400 -12.70 12.66 5.02
N PHE A 401 -12.24 11.46 4.70
CA PHE A 401 -12.64 10.78 3.46
C PHE A 401 -14.06 10.19 3.55
N ILE A 402 -14.62 9.90 2.37
CA ILE A 402 -15.77 9.01 2.21
C ILE A 402 -15.25 7.58 2.07
N GLY A 403 -15.94 6.59 2.60
CA GLY A 403 -15.51 5.19 2.49
C GLY A 403 -16.66 4.22 2.35
N LEU A 404 -16.48 3.23 1.48
CA LEU A 404 -17.44 2.13 1.27
C LEU A 404 -16.95 0.94 2.07
N GLN A 405 -17.74 0.49 3.03
CA GLN A 405 -17.38 -0.65 3.86
C GLN A 405 -17.82 -1.97 3.20
N ILE A 406 -16.95 -2.98 3.32
CA ILE A 406 -17.33 -4.39 3.37
C ILE A 406 -17.06 -4.87 4.80
N HIS A 407 -18.13 -5.19 5.53
CA HIS A 407 -18.07 -5.71 6.89
C HIS A 407 -17.60 -7.17 6.87
N GLY A 408 -16.77 -7.52 7.86
CA GLY A 408 -16.33 -8.90 8.07
C GLY A 408 -17.51 -9.86 8.26
N LEU A 409 -17.38 -11.07 7.72
CA LEU A 409 -18.38 -12.13 7.85
C LEU A 409 -17.78 -13.31 8.63
N GLY A 410 -17.91 -13.30 9.95
CA GLY A 410 -17.47 -14.40 10.81
C GLY A 410 -18.59 -15.39 11.17
N GLU A 411 -18.23 -16.44 11.91
CA GLU A 411 -19.20 -17.42 12.43
C GLU A 411 -20.29 -16.77 13.29
N ARG A 412 -19.94 -15.68 14.00
CA ARG A 412 -20.89 -14.94 14.84
C ARG A 412 -22.04 -14.35 14.02
N GLU A 413 -21.75 -13.78 12.85
CA GLU A 413 -22.74 -13.19 11.97
C GLU A 413 -23.63 -14.27 11.36
N LEU A 414 -23.07 -15.40 10.97
CA LEU A 414 -23.82 -16.55 10.44
C LEU A 414 -24.69 -17.23 11.50
N ALA A 415 -24.24 -17.26 12.75
CA ALA A 415 -24.98 -17.86 13.87
C ALA A 415 -26.12 -16.98 14.41
N GLN A 416 -26.32 -15.76 13.87
CA GLN A 416 -27.46 -14.95 14.29
C GLN A 416 -28.78 -15.63 13.92
N PRO A 417 -29.82 -15.56 14.78
CA PRO A 417 -31.11 -16.21 14.52
C PRO A 417 -31.72 -15.85 13.15
N ILE A 418 -31.49 -14.63 12.67
CA ILE A 418 -31.97 -14.14 11.37
C ILE A 418 -31.27 -14.77 10.15
N ASN A 419 -30.14 -15.44 10.37
CA ASN A 419 -29.29 -16.00 9.31
C ASN A 419 -29.25 -17.54 9.35
N MET A 420 -29.81 -18.19 10.37
CA MET A 420 -29.75 -19.66 10.53
C MET A 420 -30.47 -20.44 9.41
N ASP A 421 -31.43 -19.83 8.71
CA ASP A 421 -32.19 -20.44 7.62
C ASP A 421 -31.53 -20.30 6.24
N THR A 422 -30.49 -19.47 6.13
CA THR A 422 -29.90 -19.05 4.85
C THR A 422 -29.08 -20.13 4.14
N LYS A 423 -28.57 -21.12 4.90
CA LYS A 423 -27.62 -22.16 4.42
C LYS A 423 -26.33 -21.59 3.80
N LEU A 424 -26.02 -20.31 4.00
CA LEU A 424 -24.81 -19.67 3.49
C LEU A 424 -23.58 -20.11 4.31
N THR A 425 -22.44 -20.26 3.65
CA THR A 425 -21.16 -20.63 4.28
C THR A 425 -20.19 -19.44 4.26
N PRO A 426 -19.18 -19.36 5.18
CA PRO A 426 -18.16 -18.31 5.16
C PRO A 426 -17.39 -18.19 3.83
N SER A 427 -17.36 -19.28 3.06
CA SER A 427 -16.72 -19.38 1.75
C SER A 427 -17.53 -18.78 0.60
N GLN A 428 -18.81 -18.46 0.78
CA GLN A 428 -19.61 -17.79 -0.24
C GLN A 428 -19.42 -16.27 -0.13
N PRO A 429 -18.90 -15.60 -1.17
CA PRO A 429 -18.66 -14.17 -1.12
C PRO A 429 -20.00 -13.42 -1.14
N LEU A 430 -20.28 -12.68 -0.06
CA LEU A 430 -21.38 -11.74 -0.02
C LEU A 430 -21.01 -10.50 -0.80
N VAL A 431 -21.99 -9.94 -1.51
CA VAL A 431 -21.74 -8.86 -2.47
C VAL A 431 -22.49 -7.60 -2.06
N SER A 432 -21.78 -6.47 -2.05
CA SER A 432 -22.40 -5.15 -2.00
C SER A 432 -21.93 -4.33 -3.18
N ARG A 433 -22.81 -3.47 -3.69
CA ARG A 433 -22.53 -2.66 -4.89
C ARG A 433 -22.80 -1.20 -4.62
N TRP A 434 -22.06 -0.33 -5.31
CA TRP A 434 -22.24 1.11 -5.26
C TRP A 434 -22.07 1.73 -6.65
N ARG A 435 -22.91 2.70 -6.98
CA ARG A 435 -22.80 3.48 -8.22
C ARG A 435 -23.36 4.88 -8.04
N ASN A 436 -23.20 5.72 -9.06
CA ASN A 436 -23.71 7.10 -9.07
C ASN A 436 -23.24 7.89 -7.83
N ILE A 437 -21.98 7.67 -7.42
CA ILE A 437 -21.42 8.24 -6.19
C ILE A 437 -20.93 9.65 -6.50
N ARG A 438 -21.66 10.64 -5.99
CA ARG A 438 -21.37 12.04 -6.24
C ARG A 438 -21.50 12.87 -4.97
N ILE A 439 -20.68 13.90 -4.86
CA ILE A 439 -20.62 14.75 -3.68
C ILE A 439 -20.59 16.22 -4.08
N ARG A 440 -21.29 17.06 -3.32
CA ARG A 440 -21.34 18.50 -3.49
C ARG A 440 -20.86 19.17 -2.21
N PRO A 441 -19.71 19.88 -2.21
CA PRO A 441 -19.29 20.69 -1.08
C PRO A 441 -20.34 21.78 -0.77
N LEU A 442 -20.60 22.00 0.51
CA LEU A 442 -21.54 23.03 0.98
C LEU A 442 -20.77 24.23 1.52
N SER A 443 -21.30 25.43 1.28
CA SER A 443 -20.71 26.64 1.87
C SER A 443 -20.90 26.68 3.39
N PRO A 444 -19.93 27.22 4.15
CA PRO A 444 -20.11 27.51 5.57
C PRO A 444 -21.33 28.42 5.77
N ARG A 445 -22.13 28.20 6.82
CA ARG A 445 -23.16 29.17 7.19
C ARG A 445 -22.47 30.41 7.77
N ASN A 446 -22.82 31.58 7.24
CA ASN A 446 -22.45 32.88 7.82
C ASN A 446 -22.98 33.05 9.24
#